data_AF-S9QUH2-F1
#
_entry.id   AF-S9QUH2-F1
#
_cell.length_a   1.000
_cell.length_b   1.000
_cell.length_c   1.000
_cell.angle_alpha   90.00
_cell.angle_beta   90.00
_cell.angle_gamma   90.00
#
_symmetry.space_group_name_H-M   'P 1'
#
loop_
_entity.id
_entity.type
_entity.pdbx_description
1 polymer ?
#
loop_
_entity_poly.entity_id
_entity_poly.type
_entity_poly.pdbx_seq_one_letter_code
_entity_poly.pdbx_strand_id
1 'polypeptide(L)'
;MAEEMAPAGVELLIGLTRDATGLLALTLGAGGVLAELLRDSVTLILPAGRETIDAALRSLRLAPLLEGWRGAPPADRGALLDAVEAITRFAVAEAARLVELDVNPLIVSPSGAVAVDALIRLEEP
;
A
#
# COMPACT_ATOMS: atom_id res chain seq x y z
N MET A 1 1.55 17.63 -20.57
CA MET A 1 0.76 16.63 -19.83
C MET A 1 -0.17 17.38 -18.91
N ALA A 2 -1.47 17.14 -19.03
CA ALA A 2 -2.41 17.54 -17.99
C ALA A 2 -2.56 16.31 -17.09
N GLU A 3 -2.00 16.36 -15.89
CA GLU A 3 -2.33 15.36 -14.86
C GLU A 3 -3.71 15.71 -14.31
N GLU A 4 -4.62 14.74 -14.37
CA GLU A 4 -5.85 14.79 -13.59
C GLU A 4 -5.42 14.83 -12.12
N MET A 5 -5.85 15.86 -11.37
CA MET A 5 -5.56 15.94 -9.94
C MET A 5 -6.17 14.72 -9.28
N ALA A 6 -5.31 13.86 -8.70
CA ALA A 6 -5.79 12.71 -7.97
C ALA A 6 -6.78 13.16 -6.87
N PRO A 7 -7.89 12.44 -6.67
CA PRO A 7 -8.92 12.82 -5.71
C PRO A 7 -8.31 12.97 -4.31
N ALA A 8 -8.80 13.93 -3.52
CA ALA A 8 -8.38 14.06 -2.13
C ALA A 8 -8.66 12.73 -1.38
N GLY A 9 -7.66 12.22 -0.66
CA GLY A 9 -7.76 10.94 0.03
C GLY A 9 -6.62 10.73 1.02
N VAL A 10 -6.66 9.59 1.69
CA VAL A 10 -5.58 9.14 2.56
C VAL A 10 -4.49 8.52 1.69
N GLU A 11 -3.28 9.03 1.80
CA GLU A 11 -2.11 8.50 1.09
C GLU A 11 -1.48 7.35 1.87
N LEU A 12 -1.25 6.22 1.20
CA LEU A 12 -0.47 5.09 1.69
C LEU A 12 0.71 4.80 0.78
N LEU A 13 1.72 4.17 1.36
CA LEU A 13 2.82 3.52 0.67
C LEU A 13 2.63 2.01 0.76
N ILE A 14 2.77 1.32 -0.38
CA ILE A 14 2.75 -0.14 -0.49
C ILE A 14 4.03 -0.58 -1.18
N GLY A 15 4.98 -1.11 -0.40
CA GLY A 15 6.27 -1.55 -0.91
C GLY A 15 6.45 -3.06 -0.80
N LEU A 16 7.15 -3.67 -1.75
CA LEU A 16 7.65 -5.03 -1.66
C LEU A 16 9.12 -5.08 -2.00
N THR A 17 9.88 -5.71 -1.11
CA THR A 17 11.31 -5.99 -1.29
C THR A 17 11.60 -7.42 -0.85
N ARG A 18 12.83 -7.90 -1.07
CA ARG A 18 13.29 -9.13 -0.44
C ARG A 18 13.89 -8.85 0.92
N ASP A 19 13.51 -9.65 1.91
CA ASP A 19 14.19 -9.66 3.19
C ASP A 19 15.54 -10.40 3.11
N ALA A 20 16.27 -10.44 4.24
CA ALA A 20 17.56 -11.11 4.33
C ALA A 20 17.51 -12.64 4.08
N THR A 21 16.33 -13.25 4.13
CA THR A 21 16.09 -14.67 3.83
C THR A 21 15.69 -14.91 2.38
N GLY A 22 15.48 -13.85 1.60
CA GLY A 22 15.05 -13.89 0.21
C GLY A 22 13.54 -13.95 0.02
N LEU A 23 12.75 -13.91 1.10
CA LEU A 23 11.29 -13.87 1.07
C LEU A 23 10.80 -12.47 0.74
N LEU A 24 9.63 -12.38 0.11
CA LEU A 24 9.00 -11.08 -0.18
C LEU A 24 8.44 -10.49 1.11
N ALA A 25 8.91 -9.29 1.45
CA ALA A 25 8.46 -8.48 2.56
C ALA A 25 7.55 -7.35 2.02
N LEU A 26 6.27 -7.41 2.38
CA LEU A 26 5.28 -6.37 2.11
C LEU A 26 5.33 -5.30 3.20
N THR A 27 5.69 -4.08 2.86
CA THR A 27 5.61 -2.91 3.72
C THR A 27 4.35 -2.12 3.40
N LEU A 28 3.55 -1.85 4.43
CA LEU A 28 2.36 -1.02 4.40
C LEU A 28 2.63 0.19 5.30
N GLY A 29 2.39 1.40 4.82
CA GLY A 29 2.63 2.58 5.65
C GLY A 29 1.91 3.83 5.18
N ALA A 30 2.08 4.90 5.94
CA ALA A 30 1.64 6.23 5.56
C ALA A 30 2.40 6.72 4.33
N GLY A 31 1.70 7.38 3.41
CA GLY A 31 2.26 8.12 2.29
C GLY A 31 2.38 9.62 2.60
N GLY A 32 2.98 10.35 1.66
CA GLY A 32 3.11 11.81 1.71
C GLY A 32 3.75 12.35 2.99
N VAL A 33 3.26 13.51 3.46
CA VAL A 33 3.79 14.19 4.65
C VAL A 33 3.67 13.33 5.92
N LEU A 34 2.66 12.46 6.00
CA LEU A 34 2.48 11.58 7.16
C LEU A 34 3.57 10.48 7.22
N ALA A 35 4.11 10.06 6.08
CA ALA A 35 5.25 9.14 6.03
C ALA A 35 6.45 9.71 6.78
N GLU A 36 6.81 10.97 6.47
CA GLU A 36 7.96 11.66 7.05
C GLU A 36 7.77 11.96 8.54
N LEU A 37 6.56 12.42 8.92
CA LEU A 37 6.25 12.87 10.26
C LEU A 37 6.04 11.71 11.24
N LEU A 38 5.34 10.66 10.82
CA LEU A 38 4.94 9.57 11.71
C LEU A 38 5.88 8.37 11.66
N ARG A 39 6.58 8.18 10.53
CA ARG A 39 7.35 6.95 10.23
C ARG A 39 6.52 5.69 10.51
N ASP A 40 5.26 5.76 10.09
CA ASP A 40 4.22 4.80 10.43
C ASP A 40 4.15 3.72 9.35
N SER A 41 4.73 2.56 9.65
CA SER A 41 4.76 1.43 8.74
C SER A 41 4.76 0.11 9.49
N VAL A 42 4.26 -0.93 8.82
CA VAL A 42 4.27 -2.32 9.27
C VAL A 42 4.73 -3.19 8.10
N THR A 43 5.53 -4.21 8.39
CA THR A 43 6.02 -5.15 7.39
C THR A 43 5.45 -6.54 7.66
N LEU A 44 4.97 -7.20 6.61
CA LEU A 44 4.49 -8.58 6.61
C LEU A 44 5.36 -9.42 5.67
N ILE A 45 5.60 -10.68 6.01
CA ILE A 45 6.23 -11.63 5.09
C ILE A 45 5.15 -12.32 4.27
N LEU A 46 5.34 -12.40 2.95
CA LEU A 46 4.42 -13.07 2.05
C LEU A 46 4.68 -14.58 1.94
N PRO A 47 3.63 -15.39 1.70
CA PRO A 47 2.23 -14.98 1.48
C PRO A 47 1.50 -14.58 2.78
N ALA A 48 0.74 -13.48 2.72
CA ALA A 48 -0.15 -13.03 3.79
C ALA A 48 -1.59 -12.97 3.28
N GLY A 49 -2.54 -13.43 4.10
CA GLY A 49 -3.97 -13.41 3.78
C GLY A 49 -4.61 -12.03 3.98
N ARG A 50 -5.81 -11.85 3.41
CA ARG A 50 -6.59 -10.61 3.52
C ARG A 50 -6.75 -10.14 4.95
N GLU A 51 -7.07 -11.05 5.87
CA GLU A 51 -7.30 -10.73 7.27
C GLU A 51 -6.02 -10.24 7.96
N THR A 52 -4.87 -10.82 7.62
CA THR A 52 -3.56 -10.39 8.13
C THR A 52 -3.20 -9.00 7.60
N ILE A 53 -3.44 -8.75 6.30
CA ILE A 53 -3.23 -7.44 5.67
C ILE A 53 -4.17 -6.40 6.30
N ASP A 54 -5.45 -6.73 6.48
CA ASP A 54 -6.43 -5.85 7.13
C ASP A 54 -6.00 -5.49 8.55
N ALA A 55 -5.58 -6.48 9.35
CA ALA A 55 -5.09 -6.26 10.71
C ALA A 55 -3.83 -5.37 10.73
N ALA A 56 -2.90 -5.57 9.80
CA ALA A 56 -1.71 -4.73 9.67
C ALA A 56 -2.08 -3.29 9.33
N LEU A 57 -2.98 -3.07 8.37
CA LEU A 57 -3.48 -1.72 8.03
C LEU A 57 -4.19 -1.04 9.21
N ARG A 58 -4.90 -1.78 10.07
CA ARG A 58 -5.52 -1.23 11.30
C ARG A 58 -4.50 -0.87 12.38
N SER A 59 -3.32 -1.50 12.36
CA SER A 59 -2.27 -1.23 13.34
C SER A 59 -1.52 0.07 13.09
N LEU A 60 -1.64 0.64 11.88
CA LEU A 60 -1.03 1.90 11.51
C LEU A 60 -1.63 3.05 12.31
N ARG A 61 -0.80 3.99 12.73
CA ARG A 61 -1.20 5.25 13.39
C ARG A 61 -2.08 6.11 12.49
N LEU A 62 -1.97 5.97 11.16
CA LEU A 62 -2.82 6.64 10.19
C LEU A 62 -4.24 6.05 10.10
N ALA A 63 -4.47 4.83 10.61
CA ALA A 63 -5.73 4.10 10.43
C ALA A 63 -7.00 4.91 10.78
N PRO A 64 -7.02 5.77 11.82
CA PRO A 64 -8.19 6.62 12.10
C PRO A 64 -8.59 7.55 10.95
N LEU A 65 -7.66 7.93 10.06
CA LEU A 65 -7.98 8.72 8.87
C LEU A 65 -8.74 7.91 7.83
N LEU A 66 -8.48 6.60 7.73
CA LEU A 66 -9.22 5.69 6.85
C LEU A 66 -10.66 5.47 7.35
N GLU A 67 -10.89 5.60 8.64
CA GLU A 67 -12.21 5.47 9.27
C GLU A 67 -13.04 6.77 9.23
N GLY A 68 -12.46 7.86 8.71
CA GLY A 68 -13.06 9.19 8.67
C GLY A 68 -12.64 10.03 9.88
N TRP A 69 -12.21 11.26 9.61
CA TRP A 69 -11.70 12.18 10.63
C TRP A 69 -12.31 13.57 10.49
N ARG A 70 -12.71 14.18 11.62
CA ARG A 70 -13.31 15.54 11.68
C ARG A 70 -14.47 15.74 10.68
N GLY A 71 -15.35 14.76 10.57
CA GLY A 71 -16.54 14.83 9.70
C GLY A 71 -16.27 14.47 8.23
N ALA A 72 -15.03 14.14 7.87
CA ALA A 72 -14.76 13.51 6.58
C ALA A 72 -15.37 12.09 6.54
N PRO A 73 -15.94 11.68 5.39
CA PRO A 73 -16.41 10.31 5.21
C PRO A 73 -15.24 9.30 5.31
N PRO A 74 -15.51 8.05 5.73
CA PRO A 74 -14.52 6.99 5.71
C PRO A 74 -14.04 6.70 4.29
N ALA A 75 -12.80 6.27 4.17
CA ALA A 75 -12.24 5.74 2.94
C ALA A 75 -12.88 4.39 2.58
N ASP A 76 -12.90 4.04 1.29
CA ASP A 76 -13.33 2.73 0.83
C ASP A 76 -12.29 1.68 1.21
N ARG A 77 -12.52 1.05 2.37
CA ARG A 77 -11.65 0.02 2.90
C ARG A 77 -11.65 -1.26 2.06
N GLY A 78 -12.75 -1.56 1.36
CA GLY A 78 -12.82 -2.70 0.46
C GLY A 78 -11.85 -2.50 -0.71
N ALA A 79 -11.94 -1.33 -1.37
CA ALA A 79 -11.05 -0.98 -2.47
C ALA A 79 -9.57 -0.94 -2.07
N LEU A 80 -9.24 -0.46 -0.86
CA LEU A 80 -7.87 -0.53 -0.33
C LEU A 80 -7.37 -1.98 -0.24
N LEU A 81 -8.14 -2.87 0.39
CA LEU A 81 -7.74 -4.27 0.54
C LEU A 81 -7.61 -4.96 -0.82
N ASP A 82 -8.54 -4.71 -1.74
CA ASP A 82 -8.52 -5.28 -3.09
C ASP A 82 -7.29 -4.82 -3.88
N ALA A 83 -6.89 -3.55 -3.73
CA ALA A 83 -5.67 -3.01 -4.33
C ALA A 83 -4.41 -3.69 -3.77
N VAL A 84 -4.30 -3.80 -2.44
CA VAL A 84 -3.13 -4.46 -1.80
C VAL A 84 -3.07 -5.94 -2.16
N GLU A 85 -4.21 -6.63 -2.25
CA GLU A 85 -4.27 -8.02 -2.71
C GLU A 85 -3.86 -8.17 -4.18
N ALA A 86 -4.26 -7.24 -5.05
CA ALA A 86 -3.84 -7.27 -6.45
C ALA A 86 -2.32 -7.10 -6.58
N ILE A 87 -1.74 -6.14 -5.84
CA ILE A 87 -0.30 -5.90 -5.79
C ILE A 87 0.45 -7.13 -5.26
N THR A 88 0.01 -7.69 -4.13
CA THR A 88 0.68 -8.86 -3.53
C THR A 88 0.55 -10.10 -4.41
N ARG A 89 -0.59 -10.31 -5.07
CA ARG A 89 -0.80 -11.41 -6.02
C ARG A 89 0.14 -11.31 -7.22
N PHE A 90 0.30 -10.12 -7.79
CA PHE A 90 1.29 -9.87 -8.83
C PHE A 90 2.70 -10.18 -8.33
N ALA A 91 3.06 -9.66 -7.16
CA ALA A 91 4.40 -9.87 -6.61
C ALA A 91 4.72 -11.34 -6.33
N VAL A 92 3.75 -12.10 -5.83
CA VAL A 92 3.89 -13.56 -5.63
C VAL A 92 4.01 -14.29 -6.96
N ALA A 93 3.23 -13.92 -7.98
CA ALA A 93 3.33 -14.51 -9.32
C ALA A 93 4.72 -14.25 -9.95
N GLU A 94 5.33 -13.11 -9.64
CA GLU A 94 6.64 -12.70 -10.15
C GLU A 94 7.78 -12.95 -9.15
N ALA A 95 7.55 -13.72 -8.10
CA ALA A 95 8.47 -13.87 -6.96
C ALA A 95 9.85 -14.43 -7.32
N ALA A 96 10.02 -15.03 -8.51
CA ALA A 96 11.33 -15.49 -8.97
C ALA A 96 12.23 -14.34 -9.49
N ARG A 97 11.63 -13.28 -10.03
CA ARG A 97 12.36 -12.18 -10.70
C ARG A 97 12.08 -10.81 -10.11
N LEU A 98 11.07 -10.67 -9.25
CA LEU A 98 10.78 -9.41 -8.59
C LEU A 98 11.93 -9.05 -7.65
N VAL A 99 12.48 -7.85 -7.86
CA VAL A 99 13.46 -7.25 -6.94
C VAL A 99 12.78 -6.26 -6.02
N GLU A 100 11.90 -5.43 -6.60
CA GLU A 100 11.25 -4.34 -5.89
C GLU A 100 9.95 -3.97 -6.59
N LEU A 101 8.92 -3.67 -5.79
CA LEU A 101 7.69 -3.03 -6.22
C LEU A 101 7.38 -1.93 -5.22
N ASP A 102 7.16 -0.71 -5.68
CA ASP A 102 6.75 0.40 -4.82
C ASP A 102 5.55 1.11 -5.44
N VAL A 103 4.47 1.22 -4.69
CA VAL A 103 3.30 2.04 -5.02
C VAL A 103 3.21 3.15 -4.00
N ASN A 104 3.53 4.36 -4.44
CA ASN A 104 3.58 5.53 -3.58
C ASN A 104 3.33 6.84 -4.36
N PRO A 105 2.18 7.51 -4.17
CA PRO A 105 1.11 7.16 -3.24
C PRO A 105 0.08 6.19 -3.85
N LEU A 106 -0.42 5.29 -3.02
CA LEU A 106 -1.77 4.73 -3.14
C LEU A 106 -2.74 5.67 -2.43
N ILE A 107 -3.61 6.36 -3.16
CA ILE A 107 -4.61 7.26 -2.59
C ILE A 107 -5.92 6.52 -2.37
N VAL A 108 -6.43 6.54 -1.14
CA VAL A 108 -7.71 5.92 -0.78
C VAL A 108 -8.71 6.99 -0.37
N SER A 109 -9.85 6.98 -1.03
CA SER A 109 -10.95 7.92 -0.87
C SER A 109 -12.25 7.15 -0.63
N PRO A 110 -13.36 7.82 -0.28
CA PRO A 110 -14.68 7.16 -0.20
C PRO A 110 -15.15 6.55 -1.52
N SER A 111 -14.58 6.97 -2.66
CA SER A 111 -14.92 6.47 -3.99
C SER A 111 -14.02 5.33 -4.47
N GLY A 112 -13.02 4.92 -3.70
CA GLY A 112 -12.12 3.82 -4.04
C GLY A 112 -10.65 4.11 -3.77
N ALA A 113 -9.77 3.25 -4.30
CA ALA A 113 -8.33 3.34 -4.18
C ALA A 113 -7.67 3.50 -5.56
N VAL A 114 -6.70 4.41 -5.67
CA VAL A 114 -5.98 4.73 -6.92
C VAL A 114 -4.48 4.75 -6.66
N ALA A 115 -3.74 3.91 -7.37
CA ALA A 115 -2.28 4.00 -7.42
C ALA A 115 -1.89 5.17 -8.34
N VAL A 116 -1.30 6.23 -7.78
CA VAL A 116 -0.91 7.42 -8.55
C VAL A 116 0.43 7.23 -9.23
N ASP A 117 1.36 6.56 -8.55
CA ASP A 117 2.66 6.19 -9.10
C ASP A 117 3.01 4.75 -8.70
N ALA A 118 3.79 4.10 -9.55
CA ALA A 118 4.26 2.74 -9.34
C ALA A 118 5.63 2.50 -9.98
N LEU A 119 6.58 2.00 -9.19
CA LEU A 119 7.86 1.49 -9.65
C LEU A 119 7.86 -0.03 -9.54
N ILE A 120 8.25 -0.71 -10.61
CA ILE A 120 8.48 -2.17 -10.59
C ILE A 120 9.85 -2.43 -11.18
N ARG A 121 10.68 -3.15 -10.43
CA ARG A 121 11.99 -3.61 -10.86
C ARG A 121 12.05 -5.13 -10.85
N LEU A 122 12.31 -5.68 -12.02
CA LEU A 122 12.48 -7.10 -12.25
C LEU A 122 13.93 -7.38 -12.65
N GLU A 123 14.48 -8.50 -12.24
CA GLU A 123 15.70 -9.05 -12.82
C GLU A 123 15.41 -9.58 -14.23
N GLU A 124 16.35 -9.30 -15.15
CA GLU A 124 16.36 -9.96 -16.45
C GLU A 124 16.77 -11.42 -16.25
N PRO A 125 16.15 -12.35 -17.01
CA PRO A 125 16.44 -13.78 -16.90
C PRO A 125 17.86 -14.17 -17.32
#